data_AF-A0A6L5K5W3-F1
#
_entry.id   AF-A0A6L5K5W3-F1
#
_cell.length_a   1.000
_cell.length_b   1.000
_cell.length_c   1.000
_cell.angle_alpha   90.00
_cell.angle_beta   90.00
_cell.angle_gamma   90.00
#
_symmetry.space_group_name_H-M   'P 1'
#
loop_
_entity.id
_entity.type
_entity.pdbx_description
1 polymer ?
#
loop_
_entity_poly.entity_id
_entity_poly.type
_entity_poly.pdbx_seq_one_letter_code
_entity_poly.pdbx_strand_id
1 'polypeptide(L)'
;PLLNDPYYKTIGIGTRIFLGGGSGFVAWQGTQHNPDVPRTKKGVPRGGAGTLAVIGDLKQMDPRWLVGTSMLGYGCTLTVGVGVPIPILSEEILGYTTVTDAEIFAPVIDYSSDYPNMKADILGEVSYGQLKSGKVKLKGKEIPTASLSSYPRAVEIAQTLKEWIKGGKFLLAQPVAPLPGVEAGIKFKPLKERPIEE
;
A
#
# COMPACT_ATOMS: atom_id res chain seq x y z
N PRO A 1 -1.63 2.96 4.66
CA PRO A 1 -0.83 2.80 5.91
C PRO A 1 0.68 2.87 5.69
N LEU A 2 1.25 2.09 4.76
CA LEU A 2 2.70 2.03 4.55
C LEU A 2 3.37 3.36 4.16
N LEU A 3 2.64 4.27 3.50
CA LEU A 3 3.17 5.61 3.18
C LEU A 3 3.42 6.47 4.44
N ASN A 4 2.75 6.14 5.56
CA ASN A 4 2.94 6.77 6.86
C ASN A 4 3.98 6.04 7.73
N ASP A 5 4.51 4.90 7.26
CA ASP A 5 5.66 4.21 7.84
C ASP A 5 6.63 3.82 6.69
N PRO A 6 7.21 4.81 6.00
CA PRO A 6 7.86 4.61 4.71
C PRO A 6 9.10 3.73 4.78
N TYR A 7 9.71 3.59 5.96
CA TYR A 7 10.90 2.78 6.23
C TYR A 7 10.60 1.56 7.11
N TYR A 8 9.31 1.20 7.29
CA TYR A 8 8.87 0.01 8.04
C TYR A 8 9.42 -0.03 9.48
N LYS A 9 9.48 1.13 10.15
CA LYS A 9 10.02 1.27 11.51
C LYS A 9 9.07 0.72 12.57
N THR A 10 7.78 0.65 12.26
CA THR A 10 6.73 0.22 13.20
C THR A 10 5.98 -1.02 12.71
N ILE A 11 5.85 -1.17 11.40
CA ILE A 11 5.15 -2.29 10.77
C ILE A 11 6.17 -3.38 10.45
N GLY A 12 5.98 -4.54 11.08
CA GLY A 12 6.83 -5.71 10.97
C GLY A 12 6.04 -7.00 10.95
N ILE A 13 6.73 -8.13 10.89
CA ILE A 13 6.13 -9.46 11.08
C ILE A 13 5.51 -9.52 12.48
N GLY A 14 4.29 -10.03 12.58
CA GLY A 14 3.53 -10.10 13.83
C GLY A 14 2.82 -8.81 14.23
N THR A 15 2.94 -7.71 13.48
CA THR A 15 2.12 -6.52 13.70
C THR A 15 0.64 -6.89 13.58
N ARG A 16 -0.13 -6.65 14.64
CA ARG A 16 -1.58 -6.86 14.66
C ARG A 16 -2.27 -5.78 13.83
N ILE A 17 -3.24 -6.17 13.01
CA ILE A 17 -3.94 -5.29 12.07
C ILE A 17 -5.46 -5.51 12.11
N PHE A 18 -6.21 -4.52 11.66
CA PHE A 18 -7.57 -4.72 11.18
C PHE A 18 -7.51 -5.43 9.82
N LEU A 19 -8.21 -6.55 9.68
CA LEU A 19 -8.25 -7.33 8.45
C LEU A 19 -9.67 -7.87 8.23
N GLY A 20 -10.32 -7.39 7.17
CA GLY A 20 -11.62 -7.89 6.74
C GLY A 20 -12.73 -7.72 7.79
N GLY A 21 -12.66 -6.75 8.71
CA GLY A 21 -13.65 -6.62 9.80
C GLY A 21 -13.28 -7.34 11.08
N GLY A 22 -12.29 -8.23 11.04
CA GLY A 22 -11.72 -8.89 12.21
C GLY A 22 -10.31 -8.38 12.54
N SER A 23 -9.60 -9.14 13.36
CA SER A 23 -8.17 -8.94 13.59
C SER A 23 -7.33 -9.93 12.79
N GLY A 24 -6.19 -9.46 12.31
CA GLY A 24 -5.19 -10.28 11.63
C GLY A 24 -3.79 -9.83 11.99
N PHE A 25 -2.82 -10.39 11.28
CA PHE A 25 -1.40 -10.11 11.48
C PHE A 25 -0.68 -9.96 10.15
N VAL A 26 0.37 -9.15 10.15
CA VAL A 26 1.38 -9.20 9.08
C VAL A 26 2.18 -10.49 9.25
N ALA A 27 2.12 -11.36 8.25
CA ALA A 27 2.83 -12.63 8.23
C ALA A 27 4.22 -12.51 7.58
N TRP A 28 4.37 -11.63 6.58
CA TRP A 28 5.62 -11.44 5.83
C TRP A 28 5.58 -10.16 4.96
N GLN A 29 6.64 -9.87 4.21
CA GLN A 29 6.68 -8.76 3.25
C GLN A 29 5.94 -9.02 1.91
N GLY A 30 5.54 -10.26 1.61
CA GLY A 30 4.96 -10.59 0.31
C GLY A 30 5.95 -10.48 -0.85
N THR A 31 5.50 -10.74 -2.08
CA THR A 31 6.38 -10.96 -3.24
C THR A 31 6.82 -9.69 -3.97
N GLN A 32 6.02 -8.61 -3.88
CA GLN A 32 6.30 -7.32 -4.55
C GLN A 32 6.97 -6.30 -3.61
N HIS A 33 7.63 -6.77 -2.54
CA HIS A 33 8.28 -5.88 -1.58
C HIS A 33 9.67 -5.46 -2.07
N ASN A 34 9.75 -4.24 -2.60
CA ASN A 34 10.96 -3.58 -3.08
C ASN A 34 11.22 -2.27 -2.31
N PRO A 35 11.91 -2.31 -1.17
CA PRO A 35 12.11 -1.11 -0.35
C PRO A 35 13.06 -0.09 -1.00
N ASP A 36 13.92 -0.55 -1.92
CA ASP A 36 14.94 0.22 -2.64
C ASP A 36 14.35 0.91 -3.89
N VAL A 37 13.49 1.89 -3.65
CA VAL A 37 12.92 2.75 -4.69
C VAL A 37 13.21 4.22 -4.41
N PRO A 38 13.17 5.09 -5.45
CA PRO A 38 13.29 6.52 -5.26
C PRO A 38 12.28 7.07 -4.25
N ARG A 39 12.74 7.96 -3.38
CA ARG A 39 11.94 8.58 -2.31
C ARG A 39 12.02 10.11 -2.40
N THR A 40 11.00 10.77 -1.87
CA THR A 40 11.03 12.23 -1.67
C THR A 40 12.02 12.59 -0.56
N LYS A 41 12.32 13.89 -0.40
CA LYS A 41 13.14 14.38 0.73
C LYS A 41 12.55 14.01 2.11
N LYS A 42 11.22 13.82 2.19
CA LYS A 42 10.52 13.38 3.40
C LYS A 42 10.47 11.85 3.56
N GLY A 43 11.12 11.11 2.67
CA GLY A 43 11.22 9.63 2.73
C GLY A 43 10.07 8.86 2.09
N VAL A 44 9.04 9.55 1.59
CA VAL A 44 7.88 8.94 0.94
C VAL A 44 8.32 8.25 -0.35
N PRO A 45 8.01 6.96 -0.57
CA PRO A 45 8.28 6.31 -1.86
C PRO A 45 7.58 7.01 -3.02
N ARG A 46 8.28 7.15 -4.15
CA ARG A 46 7.75 7.72 -5.40
C ARG A 46 7.15 6.66 -6.34
N GLY A 47 6.91 5.44 -5.82
CA GLY A 47 6.44 4.28 -6.57
C GLY A 47 6.12 3.12 -5.63
N GLY A 48 5.81 1.96 -6.19
CA GLY A 48 5.56 0.74 -5.41
C GLY A 48 6.81 0.32 -4.64
N ALA A 49 6.72 0.29 -3.31
CA ALA A 49 7.85 0.00 -2.43
C ALA A 49 7.58 -1.16 -1.47
N GLY A 50 6.62 -0.99 -0.56
CA GLY A 50 6.28 -2.00 0.43
C GLY A 50 5.09 -2.82 0.02
N THR A 51 5.20 -4.13 0.19
CA THR A 51 4.07 -5.05 0.22
C THR A 51 3.95 -5.67 1.63
N LEU A 52 2.75 -6.12 2.00
CA LEU A 52 2.49 -6.91 3.19
C LEU A 52 1.79 -8.22 2.79
N ALA A 53 2.31 -9.35 3.25
CA ALA A 53 1.55 -10.58 3.34
C ALA A 53 0.84 -10.61 4.69
N VAL A 54 -0.46 -10.84 4.69
CA VAL A 54 -1.29 -10.80 5.90
C VAL A 54 -2.05 -12.11 6.09
N ILE A 55 -2.34 -12.44 7.34
CA ILE A 55 -3.08 -13.63 7.74
C ILE A 55 -4.13 -13.28 8.79
N GLY A 56 -5.28 -13.93 8.76
CA GLY A 56 -6.35 -13.74 9.74
C GLY A 56 -7.39 -14.85 9.68
N ASP A 57 -8.22 -14.92 10.71
CA ASP A 57 -9.32 -15.88 10.81
C ASP A 57 -10.55 -15.37 10.05
N LEU A 58 -10.89 -16.05 8.96
CA LEU A 58 -12.03 -15.72 8.12
C LEU A 58 -13.37 -15.74 8.89
N LYS A 59 -13.48 -16.56 9.96
CA LYS A 59 -14.72 -16.65 10.76
C LYS A 59 -15.03 -15.38 11.54
N GLN A 60 -14.04 -14.50 11.74
CA GLN A 60 -14.19 -13.22 12.42
C GLN A 60 -14.38 -12.05 11.45
N MET A 61 -14.32 -12.31 10.15
CA MET A 61 -14.42 -11.29 9.11
C MET A 61 -15.88 -11.02 8.76
N ASP A 62 -16.14 -9.82 8.23
CA ASP A 62 -17.45 -9.36 7.84
C ASP A 62 -17.49 -9.13 6.31
N PRO A 63 -18.53 -9.61 5.60
CA PRO A 63 -18.65 -9.45 4.15
C PRO A 63 -18.71 -7.99 3.70
N ARG A 64 -18.93 -7.02 4.59
CA ARG A 64 -18.77 -5.58 4.32
C ARG A 64 -17.34 -5.23 3.93
N TRP A 65 -16.36 -5.95 4.46
CA TRP A 65 -14.92 -5.66 4.32
C TRP A 65 -14.17 -6.69 3.50
N LEU A 66 -14.79 -7.83 3.21
CA LEU A 66 -14.19 -8.89 2.41
C LEU A 66 -15.17 -9.28 1.29
N VAL A 67 -14.96 -8.71 0.10
CA VAL A 67 -15.90 -8.78 -1.01
C VAL A 67 -15.21 -9.33 -2.25
N GLY A 68 -15.75 -10.40 -2.82
CA GLY A 68 -15.36 -10.85 -4.16
C GLY A 68 -15.77 -9.82 -5.20
N THR A 69 -14.82 -9.41 -6.05
CA THR A 69 -15.04 -8.41 -7.10
C THR A 69 -14.50 -8.91 -8.44
N SER A 70 -14.86 -8.22 -9.53
CA SER A 70 -14.31 -8.49 -10.85
C SER A 70 -13.88 -7.17 -11.47
N MET A 71 -12.68 -7.15 -12.03
CA MET A 71 -12.12 -6.00 -12.72
C MET A 71 -12.04 -6.33 -14.21
N LEU A 72 -12.63 -5.49 -15.05
CA LEU A 72 -12.60 -5.68 -16.50
C LEU A 72 -11.15 -5.75 -16.99
N GLY A 73 -10.81 -6.79 -17.75
CA GLY A 73 -9.46 -7.04 -18.27
C GLY A 73 -8.48 -7.68 -17.27
N TYR A 74 -8.81 -7.71 -15.97
CA TYR A 74 -7.98 -8.36 -14.94
C TYR A 74 -8.62 -9.67 -14.44
N GLY A 75 -9.95 -9.73 -14.36
CA GLY A 75 -10.71 -10.89 -13.94
C GLY A 75 -11.15 -10.84 -12.47
N CYS A 76 -11.40 -12.02 -11.90
CA CYS A 76 -11.84 -12.17 -10.51
C CYS A 76 -10.77 -11.68 -9.53
N THR A 77 -11.17 -10.89 -8.55
CA THR A 77 -10.29 -10.35 -7.51
C THR A 77 -11.04 -10.25 -6.17
N LEU A 78 -10.34 -9.79 -5.13
CA LEU A 78 -10.87 -9.68 -3.78
C LEU A 78 -10.60 -8.28 -3.24
N THR A 79 -11.65 -7.59 -2.84
CA THR A 79 -11.55 -6.31 -2.13
C THR A 79 -11.48 -6.58 -0.63
N VAL A 80 -10.37 -6.21 -0.01
CA VAL A 80 -10.08 -6.47 1.40
C VAL A 80 -9.91 -5.16 2.16
N GLY A 81 -10.67 -4.98 3.25
CA GLY A 81 -10.49 -3.90 4.21
C GLY A 81 -9.27 -4.16 5.08
N VAL A 82 -8.28 -3.26 5.04
CA VAL A 82 -7.03 -3.38 5.81
C VAL A 82 -6.76 -2.07 6.54
N GLY A 83 -6.51 -2.17 7.85
CA GLY A 83 -6.10 -1.05 8.69
C GLY A 83 -4.92 -1.43 9.56
N VAL A 84 -3.88 -0.60 9.59
CA VAL A 84 -2.67 -0.86 10.38
C VAL A 84 -2.46 0.29 11.35
N PRO A 85 -2.39 0.03 12.67
CA PRO A 85 -2.08 1.07 13.63
C PRO A 85 -0.60 1.45 13.53
N ILE A 86 -0.30 2.74 13.60
CA ILE A 86 1.08 3.27 13.61
C ILE A 86 1.32 3.89 14.99
N PRO A 87 2.03 3.21 15.90
CA PRO A 87 2.38 3.77 17.20
C PRO A 87 3.41 4.89 17.01
N ILE A 88 3.13 6.07 17.58
CA ILE A 88 4.05 7.21 17.54
C ILE A 88 5.10 7.02 18.63
N LEU A 89 6.24 6.41 18.27
CA LEU A 89 7.32 6.07 19.21
C LEU A 89 8.46 7.11 19.20
N SER A 90 8.47 8.02 18.22
CA SER A 90 9.47 9.09 18.09
C SER A 90 8.92 10.26 17.27
N GLU A 91 9.58 11.41 17.36
CA GLU A 91 9.29 12.59 16.52
C GLU A 91 9.45 12.30 15.02
N GLU A 92 10.38 11.40 14.68
CA GLU A 92 10.61 10.98 13.31
C GLU A 92 9.40 10.20 12.74
N ILE A 93 8.84 9.25 13.51
CA ILE A 93 7.63 8.52 13.13
C ILE A 93 6.45 9.50 13.02
N LEU A 94 6.32 10.44 13.96
CA LEU A 94 5.31 11.49 13.86
C LEU A 94 5.46 12.25 12.54
N GLY A 95 6.68 12.67 12.19
CA GLY A 95 6.99 13.32 10.93
C GLY A 95 6.47 12.55 9.71
N TYR A 96 6.71 11.24 9.64
CA TYR A 96 6.22 10.40 8.54
C TYR A 96 4.68 10.33 8.46
N THR A 97 3.99 10.35 9.59
CA THR A 97 2.52 10.32 9.64
C THR A 97 1.86 11.65 9.27
N THR A 98 2.63 12.73 9.15
CA THR A 98 2.13 14.09 8.81
C THR A 98 2.21 14.41 7.31
N VAL A 99 2.56 13.43 6.47
CA VAL A 99 2.61 13.62 5.01
C VAL A 99 1.24 13.97 4.46
N THR A 100 1.20 14.99 3.59
CA THR A 100 -0.03 15.40 2.91
C THR A 100 -0.19 14.73 1.54
N ASP A 101 -1.42 14.69 1.02
CA ASP A 101 -1.67 14.12 -0.32
C ASP A 101 -0.88 14.84 -1.44
N ALA A 102 -0.55 16.13 -1.26
CA ALA A 102 0.25 16.89 -2.21
C ALA A 102 1.74 16.45 -2.25
N GLU A 103 2.20 15.77 -1.21
CA GLU A 103 3.59 15.34 -1.02
C GLU A 103 3.79 13.85 -1.32
N ILE A 104 2.71 13.12 -1.56
CA ILE A 104 2.75 11.72 -1.99
C ILE A 104 2.66 11.71 -3.52
N PHE A 105 3.71 11.23 -4.16
CA PHE A 105 3.81 11.17 -5.62
C PHE A 105 3.70 9.74 -6.11
N ALA A 106 3.02 9.56 -7.24
CA ALA A 106 2.86 8.27 -7.91
C ALA A 106 3.24 8.37 -9.39
N PRO A 107 3.90 7.34 -9.94
CA PRO A 107 4.22 7.30 -11.36
C PRO A 107 2.96 6.96 -12.16
N VAL A 108 2.83 7.57 -13.33
CA VAL A 108 1.79 7.20 -14.31
C VAL A 108 2.40 6.20 -15.29
N ILE A 109 1.86 4.99 -15.31
CA ILE A 109 2.35 3.87 -16.13
C ILE A 109 1.35 3.55 -17.25
N ASP A 110 1.87 3.26 -18.44
CA ASP A 110 1.05 2.75 -19.54
C ASP A 110 0.81 1.23 -19.37
N TYR A 111 -0.41 0.85 -19.02
CA TYR A 111 -0.81 -0.55 -18.89
C TYR A 111 -1.04 -1.26 -20.24
N SER A 112 -1.14 -0.53 -21.36
CA SER A 112 -1.35 -1.11 -22.69
C SER A 112 -0.06 -1.63 -23.33
N SER A 113 1.06 -0.95 -23.09
CA SER A 113 2.37 -1.31 -23.68
C SER A 113 3.47 -1.45 -22.65
N ASP A 114 3.70 -0.46 -21.80
CA ASP A 114 4.93 -0.41 -21.01
C ASP A 114 4.93 -1.43 -19.86
N TYR A 115 3.83 -1.54 -19.14
CA TYR A 115 3.67 -2.52 -18.05
C TYR A 115 3.83 -3.98 -18.51
N PRO A 116 3.09 -4.49 -19.53
CA PRO A 116 3.23 -5.89 -19.95
C PRO A 116 4.60 -6.21 -20.56
N ASN A 117 5.29 -5.20 -21.10
CA ASN A 117 6.63 -5.37 -21.67
C ASN A 117 7.77 -5.04 -20.70
N MET A 118 7.47 -4.81 -19.40
CA MET A 118 8.44 -4.46 -18.36
C MET A 118 9.35 -3.28 -18.74
N LYS A 119 8.82 -2.30 -19.46
CA LYS A 119 9.58 -1.08 -19.78
C LYS A 119 9.64 -0.18 -18.55
N ALA A 120 10.79 0.44 -18.33
CA ALA A 120 11.04 1.30 -17.17
C ALA A 120 10.43 2.72 -17.31
N ASP A 121 9.81 3.01 -18.45
CA ASP A 121 9.30 4.35 -18.76
C ASP A 121 8.07 4.68 -17.90
N ILE A 122 8.07 5.90 -17.36
CA ILE A 122 6.90 6.50 -16.74
C ILE A 122 6.41 7.65 -17.64
N LEU A 123 5.10 7.76 -17.81
CA LEU A 123 4.50 8.83 -18.61
C LEU A 123 4.61 10.19 -17.92
N GLY A 124 4.79 10.18 -16.60
CA GLY A 124 4.95 11.33 -15.72
C GLY A 124 4.74 10.94 -14.26
N GLU A 125 4.78 11.93 -13.38
CA GLU A 125 4.51 11.77 -11.96
C GLU A 125 3.41 12.74 -11.54
N VAL A 126 2.48 12.27 -10.71
CA VAL A 126 1.34 13.06 -10.22
C VAL A 126 1.23 12.90 -8.71
N SER A 127 0.77 13.93 -8.01
CA SER A 127 0.54 13.83 -6.57
C SER A 127 -0.83 13.19 -6.26
N TYR A 128 -0.96 12.55 -5.11
CA TYR A 128 -2.24 12.05 -4.62
C TYR A 128 -3.27 13.17 -4.45
N GLY A 129 -2.83 14.40 -4.18
CA GLY A 129 -3.69 15.58 -4.15
C GLY A 129 -4.36 15.84 -5.50
N GLN A 130 -3.59 15.72 -6.60
CA GLN A 130 -4.15 15.82 -7.94
C GLN A 130 -5.05 14.64 -8.25
N LEU A 131 -4.64 13.40 -7.93
CA LEU A 131 -5.46 12.21 -8.14
C LEU A 131 -6.83 12.31 -7.43
N LYS A 132 -6.86 12.84 -6.20
CA LYS A 132 -8.09 13.04 -5.42
C LYS A 132 -8.96 14.18 -5.95
N SER A 133 -8.43 15.09 -6.76
CA SER A 133 -9.22 16.15 -7.41
C SER A 133 -10.16 15.63 -8.51
N GLY A 134 -9.99 14.37 -8.93
CA GLY A 134 -10.78 13.72 -9.99
C GLY A 134 -10.22 13.92 -11.40
N LYS A 135 -9.12 14.68 -11.55
CA LYS A 135 -8.45 14.90 -12.83
C LYS A 135 -6.97 15.23 -12.71
N VAL A 136 -6.20 14.88 -13.73
CA VAL A 136 -4.78 15.21 -13.88
C VAL A 136 -4.50 15.77 -15.27
N LYS A 137 -3.45 16.58 -15.41
CA LYS A 137 -2.97 17.05 -16.71
C LYS A 137 -1.69 16.30 -17.08
N LEU A 138 -1.71 15.56 -18.18
CA LEU A 138 -0.58 14.76 -18.66
C LEU A 138 -0.42 14.96 -20.16
N LYS A 139 0.81 15.27 -20.62
CA LYS A 139 1.12 15.55 -22.04
C LYS A 139 0.14 16.55 -22.69
N GLY A 140 -0.23 17.60 -21.94
CA GLY A 140 -1.15 18.64 -22.39
C GLY A 140 -2.64 18.28 -22.37
N LYS A 141 -3.01 17.03 -22.06
CA LYS A 141 -4.40 16.56 -21.98
C LYS A 141 -4.89 16.50 -20.53
N GLU A 142 -6.16 16.84 -20.31
CA GLU A 142 -6.85 16.60 -19.04
C GLU A 142 -7.42 15.18 -19.05
N ILE A 143 -7.12 14.39 -18.02
CA ILE A 143 -7.48 12.98 -17.90
C ILE A 143 -8.23 12.78 -16.59
N PRO A 144 -9.42 12.14 -16.61
CA PRO A 144 -10.16 11.84 -15.38
C PRO A 144 -9.43 10.79 -14.55
N THR A 145 -9.53 10.89 -13.23
CA THR A 145 -8.95 9.92 -12.30
C THR A 145 -10.04 9.22 -11.51
N ALA A 146 -9.81 7.94 -11.23
CA ALA A 146 -10.67 7.13 -10.37
C ALA A 146 -9.80 6.29 -9.44
N SER A 147 -10.30 6.04 -8.22
CA SER A 147 -9.61 5.24 -7.23
C SER A 147 -10.05 3.77 -7.28
N LEU A 148 -9.11 2.84 -7.10
CA LEU A 148 -9.43 1.41 -6.92
C LEU A 148 -9.91 1.07 -5.51
N SER A 149 -9.69 1.97 -4.54
CA SER A 149 -10.03 1.80 -3.13
C SER A 149 -11.02 2.86 -2.67
N SER A 150 -11.99 2.48 -1.84
CA SER A 150 -12.95 3.43 -1.30
C SER A 150 -12.36 4.25 -0.13
N TYR A 151 -12.21 5.56 -0.32
CA TYR A 151 -11.70 6.46 0.72
C TYR A 151 -12.65 6.57 1.94
N PRO A 152 -13.98 6.71 1.80
CA PRO A 152 -14.89 6.70 2.94
C PRO A 152 -14.78 5.43 3.79
N ARG A 153 -14.58 4.28 3.14
CA ARG A 153 -14.38 3.00 3.82
C ARG A 153 -13.04 2.93 4.55
N ALA A 154 -11.99 3.51 3.99
CA ALA A 154 -10.71 3.62 4.69
C ALA A 154 -10.81 4.50 5.96
N VAL A 155 -11.60 5.58 5.92
CA VAL A 155 -11.87 6.43 7.10
C VAL A 155 -12.66 5.66 8.16
N GLU A 156 -13.69 4.91 7.76
CA GLU A 156 -14.46 4.05 8.65
C GLU A 156 -13.56 3.02 9.36
N ILE A 157 -12.71 2.31 8.61
CA ILE A 157 -11.72 1.36 9.17
C ILE A 157 -10.83 2.05 10.20
N ALA A 158 -10.33 3.26 9.90
CA ALA A 158 -9.46 4.00 10.80
C ALA A 158 -10.17 4.38 12.11
N GLN A 159 -11.45 4.78 12.07
CA GLN A 159 -12.24 5.06 13.27
C GLN A 159 -12.55 3.80 14.07
N THR A 160 -12.96 2.71 13.41
CA THR A 160 -13.22 1.42 14.07
C THR A 160 -11.98 0.91 14.80
N LEU A 161 -10.82 0.94 14.14
CA LEU A 161 -9.56 0.51 14.75
C LEU A 161 -9.18 1.39 15.95
N LYS A 162 -9.37 2.72 15.84
CA LYS A 162 -9.17 3.66 16.95
C LYS A 162 -10.08 3.36 18.13
N GLU A 163 -11.35 3.05 17.90
CA GLU A 163 -12.30 2.68 18.95
C GLU A 163 -11.90 1.38 19.65
N TRP A 164 -11.49 0.36 18.89
CA TRP A 164 -11.03 -0.90 19.47
C TRP A 164 -9.79 -0.73 20.34
N ILE A 165 -8.85 0.12 19.92
CA ILE A 165 -7.64 0.43 20.68
C ILE A 165 -8.02 1.17 21.97
N LYS A 166 -8.81 2.24 21.88
CA LYS A 166 -9.25 3.00 23.06
C LYS A 166 -10.05 2.15 24.05
N GLY A 167 -10.84 1.21 23.55
CA GLY A 167 -11.64 0.30 24.36
C GLY A 167 -10.88 -0.92 24.88
N GLY A 168 -9.58 -1.06 24.63
CA GLY A 168 -8.77 -2.20 25.08
C GLY A 168 -9.08 -3.54 24.40
N LYS A 169 -9.95 -3.56 23.38
CA LYS A 169 -10.28 -4.76 22.59
C LYS A 169 -9.19 -5.11 21.58
N PHE A 170 -8.35 -4.11 21.25
CA PHE A 170 -7.22 -4.25 20.36
C PHE A 170 -5.98 -3.68 21.03
N LEU A 171 -5.05 -4.56 21.40
CA LEU A 171 -3.77 -4.15 21.98
C LEU A 171 -2.74 -3.95 20.87
N LEU A 172 -1.97 -2.88 20.99
CA LEU A 172 -0.79 -2.66 20.17
C LEU A 172 0.31 -3.61 20.63
N ALA A 173 1.07 -4.14 19.67
CA ALA A 173 2.20 -5.01 19.93
C ALA A 173 3.39 -4.55 19.09
N GLN A 174 4.58 -4.69 19.66
CA GLN A 174 5.81 -4.56 18.89
C GLN A 174 5.86 -5.66 17.82
N PRO A 175 6.31 -5.37 16.60
CA PRO A 175 6.59 -6.43 15.63
C PRO A 175 7.62 -7.41 16.18
N VAL A 176 7.42 -8.69 15.86
CA VAL A 176 8.32 -9.79 16.21
C VAL A 176 9.64 -9.67 15.44
N ALA A 177 9.57 -9.24 14.18
CA ALA A 177 10.74 -8.98 13.35
C ALA A 177 10.45 -7.81 12.38
N PRO A 178 11.46 -6.99 12.03
CA PRO A 178 11.29 -5.93 11.05
C PRO A 178 11.02 -6.51 9.65
N LEU A 179 10.35 -5.73 8.80
CA LEU A 179 10.37 -6.00 7.36
C LEU A 179 11.69 -5.48 6.77
N PRO A 180 12.19 -6.05 5.66
CA PRO A 180 13.38 -5.54 5.00
C PRO A 180 13.25 -4.05 4.62
N GLY A 181 14.13 -3.19 5.14
CA GLY A 181 14.20 -1.79 4.77
C GLY A 181 15.07 -1.52 3.54
N VAL A 182 15.35 -0.24 3.28
CA VAL A 182 16.22 0.19 2.17
C VAL A 182 17.62 -0.39 2.31
N GLU A 183 18.09 -0.51 3.54
CA GLU A 183 19.37 -1.08 3.93
C GLU A 183 19.53 -2.57 3.60
N ALA A 184 18.43 -3.28 3.34
CA ALA A 184 18.48 -4.70 2.99
C ALA A 184 19.04 -4.96 1.59
N GLY A 185 19.19 -3.92 0.74
CA GLY A 185 19.80 -4.03 -0.58
C GLY A 185 19.08 -5.01 -1.51
N ILE A 186 17.76 -5.16 -1.35
CA ILE A 186 16.94 -6.05 -2.17
C ILE A 186 17.02 -5.60 -3.63
N LYS A 187 17.45 -6.51 -4.51
CA LYS A 187 17.46 -6.31 -5.96
C LYS A 187 16.49 -7.26 -6.63
N PHE A 188 15.47 -6.71 -7.27
CA PHE A 188 14.55 -7.51 -8.07
C PHE A 188 15.25 -8.02 -9.32
N LYS A 189 15.08 -9.32 -9.58
CA LYS A 189 15.54 -9.98 -10.80
C LYS A 189 14.31 -10.45 -11.55
N PRO A 190 13.93 -9.80 -12.66
CA PRO A 190 12.78 -10.26 -13.45
C PRO A 190 13.07 -11.67 -13.99
N LEU A 191 12.03 -12.48 -14.11
CA LEU A 191 12.11 -13.74 -14.83
C LEU A 191 12.39 -13.41 -16.30
N LYS A 192 13.54 -13.87 -16.80
CA LYS A 192 13.84 -13.77 -18.23
C LYS A 192 13.25 -14.99 -18.93
N GLU A 193 12.06 -14.82 -19.47
CA GLU A 193 11.44 -15.85 -20.30
C GLU A 193 12.23 -15.99 -21.61
N ARG A 194 12.44 -17.24 -22.04
CA ARG A 194 13.00 -17.50 -23.36
C ARG A 194 11.88 -17.36 -24.39
N PRO A 195 12.11 -16.73 -25.54
CA PRO A 195 11.12 -16.74 -26.61
C PRO A 195 10.79 -18.19 -26.97
N ILE A 196 9.50 -18.46 -27.19
CA ILE A 196 9.05 -19.73 -27.75
C ILE A 196 9.48 -19.71 -29.23
N GLU A 197 10.42 -20.58 -29.60
CA GLU A 197 10.76 -20.83 -30.99
C GLU A 197 9.64 -21.72 -31.57
N GLU A 198 8.88 -21.21 -32.54
CA GLU A 198 7.93 -21.99 -33.34
C GLU A 198 8.64 -22.81 -34.42
#